data_AF-A0A1E3PWG0-F1
#
_entry.id   AF-A0A1E3PWG0-F1
#
_cell.length_a   1.000
_cell.length_b   1.000
_cell.length_c   1.000
_cell.angle_alpha   90.00
_cell.angle_beta   90.00
_cell.angle_gamma   90.00
#
_symmetry.space_group_name_H-M   'P 1'
#
loop_
_entity.id
_entity.type
_entity.pdbx_description
1 polymer ?
#
loop_
_entity_poly.entity_id
_entity_poly.type
_entity_poly.pdbx_seq_one_letter_code
_entity_poly.pdbx_strand_id
1 'polypeptide(L)'
;MVVDYSKWDKLELSDDSDVEVHPNVDKKSFIRWKQRDIHEKRQQRHQEIETLKAENQMNSNLLSRIQKLIAFLKAVPEGSGDEKSAIDTILKDACTESSSGPAEGNPRNGPSYADMMKSLVDQVEHEASQSKGASYCQALITIFEVHYKKLSEMQDICVQKLTDLQNEETKHITSDDIHIGFDSTRVSKAKLPEPVPSTSLKGKGKQVQEIEVLNSPSVSSSENKQSEEPDAGDEADDEREASGEDEDEEYKISPMAEEFAAIRMGDYQKCLEFIGKHPHIVSEEEADGILFEAFGKEMAGKHTAAKRHVHNALLLQYSARLGQDGVTVFFRKIMTPGHPSLGAFMQDVEYTYNHIKERSKVLLEEQKSKTEEVEEIVNLEELSEKELADLGLTKEDIERFKSEQVERDAEESALLESSK
;
A
#
# COMPACT_ATOMS: atom_id res chain seq x y z
N MET A 1 -48.02 3.66 29.49
CA MET A 1 -47.85 3.40 28.05
C MET A 1 -46.85 2.26 27.96
N VAL A 2 -47.21 1.11 27.39
CA VAL A 2 -46.28 -0.01 27.23
C VAL A 2 -45.29 0.37 26.14
N VAL A 3 -43.99 0.16 26.38
CA VAL A 3 -42.95 0.43 25.39
C VAL A 3 -43.03 -0.67 24.32
N ASP A 4 -43.24 -0.28 23.06
CA ASP A 4 -43.35 -1.21 21.93
C ASP A 4 -42.00 -1.34 21.21
N TYR A 5 -41.54 -2.58 21.07
CA TYR A 5 -40.31 -2.96 20.37
C TYR A 5 -40.57 -3.72 19.05
N SER A 6 -41.84 -3.80 18.60
CA SER A 6 -42.29 -4.54 17.40
C SER A 6 -41.55 -4.19 16.10
N LYS A 7 -40.87 -3.04 16.06
CA LYS A 7 -39.96 -2.67 14.97
C LYS A 7 -38.87 -3.73 14.74
N TRP A 8 -38.34 -4.33 15.81
CA TRP A 8 -37.21 -5.25 15.75
C TRP A 8 -37.63 -6.71 15.50
N ASP A 9 -38.93 -7.01 15.52
CA ASP A 9 -39.45 -8.35 15.18
C ASP A 9 -39.29 -8.70 13.69
N LYS A 10 -38.89 -7.72 12.87
CA LYS A 10 -38.83 -7.76 11.40
C LYS A 10 -37.40 -7.89 10.84
N LEU A 11 -36.42 -8.29 11.65
CA LEU A 11 -35.02 -8.41 11.20
C LEU A 11 -34.84 -9.68 10.36
N GLU A 12 -34.30 -9.54 9.15
CA GLU A 12 -33.91 -10.67 8.30
C GLU A 12 -32.39 -10.83 8.26
N LEU A 13 -31.88 -11.69 9.14
CA LEU A 13 -30.45 -12.03 9.24
C LEU A 13 -30.09 -13.14 8.24
N SER A 14 -29.18 -12.84 7.31
CA SER A 14 -28.71 -13.81 6.31
C SER A 14 -27.70 -14.82 6.87
N ASP A 15 -26.94 -14.44 7.91
CA ASP A 15 -25.98 -15.29 8.62
C ASP A 15 -26.42 -15.52 10.08
N ASP A 16 -27.61 -16.12 10.24
CA ASP A 16 -28.13 -16.49 11.55
C ASP A 16 -27.49 -17.80 12.04
N SER A 17 -26.47 -17.66 12.89
CA SER A 17 -25.76 -18.79 13.48
C SER A 17 -26.60 -19.57 14.49
N ASP A 18 -27.71 -19.01 14.99
CA ASP A 18 -28.53 -19.60 16.04
C ASP A 18 -29.74 -20.35 15.49
N VAL A 19 -29.86 -20.45 14.16
CA VAL A 19 -30.93 -21.20 13.51
C VAL A 19 -30.97 -22.65 14.00
N GLU A 20 -32.11 -23.04 14.59
CA GLU A 20 -32.38 -24.41 15.01
C GLU A 20 -32.62 -25.27 13.78
N VAL A 21 -31.70 -26.20 13.54
CA VAL A 21 -31.73 -27.11 12.41
C VAL A 21 -32.06 -28.51 12.91
N HIS A 22 -32.80 -29.29 12.12
CA HIS A 22 -33.09 -30.67 12.46
C HIS A 22 -31.79 -31.47 12.64
N PRO A 23 -31.70 -32.44 13.58
CA PRO A 23 -30.47 -33.20 13.85
C PRO A 23 -29.80 -33.90 12.65
N ASN A 24 -30.52 -34.11 11.55
CA ASN A 24 -30.02 -34.75 10.33
C ASN A 24 -29.57 -33.77 9.24
N VAL A 25 -29.72 -32.46 9.44
CA VAL A 25 -29.33 -31.45 8.47
C VAL A 25 -28.06 -30.77 8.97
N ASP A 26 -27.05 -30.71 8.11
CA ASP A 26 -25.80 -30.00 8.44
C ASP A 26 -26.05 -28.50 8.53
N LYS A 27 -25.84 -27.96 9.73
CA LYS A 27 -26.08 -26.55 10.06
C LYS A 27 -25.28 -25.61 9.16
N LYS A 28 -24.02 -25.94 8.81
CA LYS A 28 -23.16 -25.04 8.02
C LYS A 28 -23.63 -24.91 6.58
N SER A 29 -23.95 -26.04 5.94
CA SER A 29 -24.48 -26.03 4.57
C SER A 29 -25.87 -25.41 4.50
N PHE A 30 -26.72 -25.64 5.51
CA PHE A 30 -28.04 -25.01 5.62
C PHE A 30 -27.95 -23.48 5.72
N ILE A 31 -27.10 -22.94 6.58
CA ILE A 31 -26.90 -21.48 6.72
C ILE A 31 -26.44 -20.88 5.39
N ARG A 32 -25.44 -21.48 4.72
CA ARG A 32 -24.96 -21.00 3.41
C ARG A 32 -26.04 -21.05 2.33
N TRP A 33 -26.86 -22.09 2.33
CA TRP A 33 -27.98 -22.20 1.39
C TRP A 33 -29.03 -21.12 1.67
N LYS A 34 -29.42 -20.93 2.93
CA LYS A 34 -30.38 -19.91 3.35
C LYS A 34 -29.88 -18.50 3.03
N GLN A 35 -28.60 -18.22 3.26
CA GLN A 35 -27.95 -16.97 2.85
C GLN A 35 -28.09 -16.74 1.34
N ARG A 36 -27.75 -17.74 0.52
CA ARG A 36 -27.89 -17.64 -0.95
C ARG A 36 -29.34 -17.40 -1.37
N ASP A 37 -30.28 -18.16 -0.82
CA ASP A 37 -31.71 -18.04 -1.11
C ASP A 37 -32.25 -16.65 -0.76
N ILE A 38 -31.86 -16.10 0.40
CA ILE A 38 -32.23 -14.73 0.81
C ILE A 38 -31.65 -13.71 -0.16
N HIS A 39 -30.35 -13.79 -0.51
CA HIS A 39 -29.74 -12.86 -1.46
C HIS A 39 -30.35 -12.97 -2.86
N GLU A 40 -30.63 -14.19 -3.33
CA GLU A 40 -31.26 -14.43 -4.63
C GLU A 40 -32.67 -13.85 -4.67
N LYS A 41 -33.51 -14.10 -3.65
CA LYS A 41 -34.85 -13.51 -3.54
C LYS A 41 -34.82 -12.00 -3.43
N ARG A 42 -33.85 -11.42 -2.72
CA ARG A 42 -33.66 -9.96 -2.65
C ARG A 42 -33.27 -9.39 -4.01
N GLN A 43 -32.32 -10.01 -4.68
CA GLN A 43 -31.90 -9.58 -6.01
C GLN A 43 -33.04 -9.67 -7.02
N GLN A 44 -33.81 -10.76 -7.01
CA GLN A 44 -34.99 -10.94 -7.86
C GLN A 44 -36.05 -9.85 -7.57
N ARG A 45 -36.39 -9.60 -6.30
CA ARG A 45 -37.32 -8.53 -5.94
C ARG A 45 -36.81 -7.16 -6.37
N HIS A 46 -35.53 -6.86 -6.15
CA HIS A 46 -34.96 -5.58 -6.53
C HIS A 46 -35.03 -5.37 -8.05
N GLN A 47 -34.65 -6.39 -8.82
CA GLN A 47 -34.79 -6.39 -10.28
C GLN A 47 -36.24 -6.21 -10.71
N GLU A 48 -37.18 -6.94 -10.09
CA GLU A 48 -38.61 -6.81 -10.41
C GLU A 48 -39.12 -5.40 -10.12
N ILE A 49 -38.78 -4.82 -8.97
CA ILE A 49 -39.12 -3.43 -8.62
C ILE A 49 -38.54 -2.44 -9.64
N GLU A 50 -37.27 -2.60 -10.04
CA GLU A 50 -36.65 -1.76 -11.06
C GLU A 50 -37.36 -1.88 -12.41
N THR A 51 -37.69 -3.11 -12.85
CA THR A 51 -38.42 -3.34 -14.10
C THR A 51 -39.82 -2.74 -14.08
N LEU A 52 -40.58 -2.95 -12.99
CA LEU A 52 -41.92 -2.39 -12.85
C LEU A 52 -41.90 -0.86 -12.76
N LYS A 53 -40.90 -0.26 -12.12
CA LYS A 53 -40.70 1.21 -12.13
C LYS A 53 -40.47 1.73 -13.54
N ALA A 54 -39.61 1.06 -14.32
CA ALA A 54 -39.35 1.42 -15.71
C ALA A 54 -40.61 1.26 -16.59
N GLU A 55 -41.32 0.15 -16.47
CA GLU A 55 -42.58 -0.11 -17.17
C GLU A 55 -43.64 0.93 -16.83
N ASN A 56 -43.77 1.29 -15.55
CA ASN A 56 -44.72 2.30 -15.08
C ASN A 56 -44.41 3.67 -15.69
N GLN A 57 -43.14 4.09 -15.70
CA GLN A 57 -42.71 5.32 -16.37
C GLN A 57 -43.01 5.27 -17.87
N MET A 58 -42.74 4.15 -18.53
CA MET A 58 -43.00 3.96 -19.95
C MET A 58 -44.50 4.04 -20.29
N ASN A 59 -45.32 3.31 -19.55
CA ASN A 59 -46.77 3.27 -19.70
C ASN A 59 -47.40 4.64 -19.44
N SER A 60 -46.92 5.39 -18.44
CA SER A 60 -47.41 6.74 -18.16
C SER A 60 -47.18 7.70 -19.36
N ASN A 61 -46.02 7.58 -20.00
CA ASN A 61 -45.70 8.32 -21.23
C ASN A 61 -46.56 7.86 -22.43
N LEU A 62 -46.81 6.55 -22.57
CA LEU A 62 -47.68 5.99 -23.61
C LEU A 62 -49.11 6.50 -23.46
N LEU A 63 -49.68 6.42 -22.26
CA LEU A 63 -51.00 6.96 -21.93
C LEU A 63 -51.12 8.44 -22.27
N SER A 64 -50.12 9.25 -21.90
CA SER A 64 -50.09 10.69 -22.21
C SER A 64 -50.15 10.97 -23.73
N ARG A 65 -49.39 10.25 -24.55
CA ARG A 65 -49.43 10.48 -26.00
C ARG A 65 -50.68 9.90 -26.66
N ILE A 66 -51.20 8.76 -26.21
CA ILE A 66 -52.50 8.24 -26.68
C ILE A 66 -53.60 9.26 -26.37
N GLN A 67 -53.60 9.86 -25.18
CA GLN A 67 -54.57 10.89 -24.81
C GLN A 67 -54.46 12.14 -25.69
N LYS A 68 -53.23 12.59 -26.01
CA LYS A 68 -53.00 13.69 -26.97
C LYS A 68 -53.51 13.33 -28.36
N LEU A 69 -53.23 12.12 -28.85
CA LEU A 69 -53.68 11.63 -30.14
C LEU A 69 -55.21 11.60 -30.22
N ILE A 70 -55.88 11.06 -29.19
CA ILE A 70 -57.36 11.08 -29.10
C ILE A 70 -57.89 12.51 -29.14
N ALA A 71 -57.25 13.45 -28.44
CA ALA A 71 -57.65 14.86 -28.46
C ALA A 71 -57.49 15.50 -29.85
N PHE A 72 -56.38 15.21 -30.55
CA PHE A 72 -56.16 15.68 -31.92
C PHE A 72 -57.17 15.10 -32.90
N LEU A 73 -57.45 13.79 -32.83
CA LEU A 73 -58.46 13.16 -33.69
C LEU A 73 -59.86 13.73 -33.46
N LYS A 74 -60.23 14.03 -32.19
CA LYS A 74 -61.51 14.68 -31.86
C LYS A 74 -61.63 16.11 -32.38
N ALA A 75 -60.51 16.79 -32.62
CA ALA A 75 -60.49 18.16 -33.14
C ALA A 75 -60.59 18.23 -34.67
N VAL A 76 -60.49 17.10 -35.39
CA VAL A 76 -60.62 17.05 -36.84
C VAL A 76 -62.10 17.24 -37.23
N PRO A 77 -62.44 18.24 -38.07
CA PRO A 77 -63.82 18.48 -38.49
C PRO A 77 -64.30 17.35 -39.44
N GLU A 78 -65.46 16.76 -39.11
CA GLU A 78 -66.08 15.70 -39.90
C GLU A 78 -66.56 16.21 -41.28
N GLY A 79 -66.22 15.51 -42.37
CA GLY A 79 -66.78 15.77 -43.70
C GLY A 79 -65.96 16.70 -44.61
N SER A 80 -64.72 17.01 -44.25
CA SER A 80 -63.73 17.66 -45.13
C SER A 80 -63.12 16.63 -46.09
N GLY A 81 -62.96 16.97 -47.38
CA GLY A 81 -62.26 16.11 -48.36
C GLY A 81 -60.81 15.78 -47.98
N ASP A 82 -60.23 16.57 -47.07
CA ASP A 82 -58.86 16.41 -46.56
C ASP A 82 -58.78 15.61 -45.24
N GLU A 83 -59.90 15.10 -44.71
CA GLU A 83 -59.98 14.41 -43.41
C GLU A 83 -58.99 13.23 -43.30
N LYS A 84 -58.91 12.40 -44.35
CA LYS A 84 -57.99 11.24 -44.36
C LYS A 84 -56.51 11.65 -44.39
N SER A 85 -56.18 12.71 -45.11
CA SER A 85 -54.80 13.23 -45.21
C SER A 85 -54.37 13.88 -43.89
N ALA A 86 -55.28 14.61 -43.24
CA ALA A 86 -55.05 15.19 -41.91
C ALA A 86 -54.83 14.10 -40.86
N ILE A 87 -55.65 13.03 -40.86
CA ILE A 87 -55.50 11.89 -39.95
C ILE A 87 -54.15 11.18 -40.18
N ASP A 88 -53.78 10.87 -41.42
CA ASP A 88 -52.50 10.22 -41.75
C ASP A 88 -51.29 11.09 -41.31
N THR A 89 -51.40 12.42 -41.44
CA THR A 89 -50.37 13.34 -40.94
C THR A 89 -50.26 13.31 -39.41
N ILE A 90 -51.39 13.31 -38.69
CA ILE A 90 -51.42 13.21 -37.21
C ILE A 90 -50.86 11.87 -36.72
N LEU A 91 -51.19 10.77 -37.40
CA LEU A 91 -50.71 9.43 -37.07
C LEU A 91 -49.20 9.29 -37.32
N LYS A 92 -48.70 9.83 -38.43
CA LYS A 92 -47.26 9.88 -38.72
C LYS A 92 -46.51 10.73 -37.69
N ASP A 93 -47.05 11.89 -37.33
CA ASP A 93 -46.45 12.77 -36.34
C ASP A 93 -46.33 12.10 -34.96
N ALA A 94 -47.39 11.41 -34.54
CA ALA A 94 -47.40 10.62 -33.31
C ALA A 94 -46.33 9.50 -33.28
N CYS A 95 -45.94 8.99 -34.46
CA CYS A 95 -44.89 7.99 -34.64
C CYS A 95 -43.48 8.57 -34.77
N THR A 96 -43.33 9.88 -35.04
CA THR A 96 -42.04 10.56 -35.28
C THR A 96 -41.57 11.46 -34.13
N GLU A 97 -42.45 11.80 -33.18
CA GLU A 97 -42.12 12.58 -31.98
C GLU A 97 -40.93 11.95 -31.23
N SER A 98 -39.77 12.58 -31.46
CA SER A 98 -38.44 12.12 -31.11
C SER A 98 -38.17 12.30 -29.62
N SER A 99 -38.38 11.24 -28.85
CA SER A 99 -37.52 10.97 -27.69
C SER A 99 -36.37 10.10 -28.19
N SER A 100 -35.34 10.72 -28.76
CA SER A 100 -34.11 10.03 -29.18
C SER A 100 -33.33 9.61 -27.93
N GLY A 101 -33.69 8.45 -27.41
CA GLY A 101 -32.99 7.76 -26.34
C GLY A 101 -33.69 6.42 -26.08
N PRO A 102 -32.95 5.35 -25.72
CA PRO A 102 -33.60 4.20 -25.11
C PRO A 102 -34.45 4.72 -23.94
N ALA A 103 -35.69 4.26 -23.82
CA ALA A 103 -36.52 4.60 -22.67
C ALA A 103 -35.69 4.35 -21.40
N GLU A 104 -35.50 5.38 -20.56
CA GLU A 104 -34.79 5.23 -19.29
C GLU A 104 -35.42 4.05 -18.53
N GLY A 105 -34.62 3.01 -18.28
CA GLY A 105 -35.08 1.77 -17.64
C GLY A 105 -35.35 0.57 -18.57
N ASN A 106 -35.18 0.70 -19.89
CA ASN A 106 -35.29 -0.44 -20.81
C ASN A 106 -34.04 -1.35 -20.66
N PRO A 107 -34.16 -2.69 -20.60
CA PRO A 107 -33.01 -3.59 -20.55
C PRO A 107 -32.21 -3.54 -21.86
N ARG A 108 -31.29 -2.57 -21.96
CA ARG A 108 -30.22 -2.32 -22.95
C ARG A 108 -30.56 -2.40 -24.46
N ASN A 109 -31.71 -2.95 -24.87
CA ASN A 109 -32.09 -3.33 -26.25
C ASN A 109 -33.64 -3.45 -26.47
N GLY A 110 -34.49 -2.91 -25.60
CA GLY A 110 -35.95 -2.99 -25.83
C GLY A 110 -36.44 -2.00 -26.91
N PRO A 111 -37.67 -2.17 -27.43
CA PRO A 111 -38.22 -1.32 -28.48
C PRO A 111 -38.29 0.15 -28.04
N SER A 112 -38.04 1.07 -28.96
CA SER A 112 -38.18 2.49 -28.68
C SER A 112 -39.64 2.85 -28.47
N TYR A 113 -39.89 3.95 -27.77
CA TYR A 113 -41.22 4.52 -27.63
C TYR A 113 -41.92 4.68 -28.99
N ALA A 114 -41.18 5.18 -29.98
CA ALA A 114 -41.68 5.37 -31.34
C ALA A 114 -42.11 4.04 -31.98
N ASP A 115 -41.41 2.94 -31.69
CA ASP A 115 -41.70 1.63 -32.27
C ASP A 115 -42.95 1.01 -31.65
N MET A 116 -43.15 1.21 -30.34
CA MET A 116 -44.40 0.80 -29.67
C MET A 116 -45.61 1.58 -30.16
N MET A 117 -45.46 2.90 -30.35
CA MET A 117 -46.54 3.71 -30.91
C MET A 117 -46.86 3.33 -32.36
N LYS A 118 -45.86 3.07 -33.19
CA LYS A 118 -46.08 2.56 -34.56
C LYS A 118 -46.87 1.25 -34.53
N SER A 119 -46.45 0.28 -33.71
CA SER A 119 -47.16 -1.00 -33.58
C SER A 119 -48.62 -0.81 -33.12
N LEU A 120 -48.88 0.15 -32.22
CA LEU A 120 -50.24 0.45 -31.77
C LEU A 120 -51.05 1.11 -32.87
N VAL A 121 -50.49 2.09 -33.58
CA VAL A 121 -51.15 2.77 -34.70
C VAL A 121 -51.48 1.77 -35.81
N ASP A 122 -50.54 0.90 -36.19
CA ASP A 122 -50.74 -0.14 -37.20
C ASP A 122 -51.89 -1.10 -36.81
N GLN A 123 -51.94 -1.50 -35.53
CA GLN A 123 -53.02 -2.34 -35.02
C GLN A 123 -54.37 -1.63 -35.08
N VAL A 124 -54.42 -0.36 -34.66
CA VAL A 124 -55.64 0.43 -34.66
C VAL A 124 -56.13 0.73 -36.08
N GLU A 125 -55.22 1.00 -37.02
CA GLU A 125 -55.55 1.17 -38.45
C GLU A 125 -56.15 -0.11 -39.05
N HIS A 126 -55.55 -1.27 -38.73
CA HIS A 126 -56.05 -2.56 -39.17
C HIS A 126 -57.45 -2.85 -38.59
N GLU A 127 -57.67 -2.64 -37.29
CA GLU A 127 -58.98 -2.82 -36.65
C GLU A 127 -60.03 -1.83 -37.18
N ALA A 128 -59.64 -0.58 -37.44
CA ALA A 128 -60.52 0.44 -38.03
C ALA A 128 -60.90 0.10 -39.48
N SER A 129 -60.01 -0.53 -40.26
CA SER A 129 -60.30 -0.97 -41.63
C SER A 129 -61.35 -2.10 -41.69
N GLN A 130 -61.49 -2.86 -40.61
CA GLN A 130 -62.46 -3.97 -40.51
C GLN A 130 -63.82 -3.53 -39.97
N SER A 131 -63.88 -2.41 -39.25
CA SER A 131 -65.11 -1.85 -38.70
C SER A 131 -66.01 -1.28 -39.80
N LYS A 132 -67.20 -1.86 -39.99
CA LYS A 132 -68.19 -1.42 -40.98
C LYS A 132 -69.29 -0.60 -40.30
N GLY A 133 -69.39 0.70 -40.57
CA GLY A 133 -70.60 1.48 -40.27
C GLY A 133 -70.41 2.89 -39.68
N ALA A 134 -69.22 3.26 -39.21
CA ALA A 134 -68.92 4.60 -38.70
C ALA A 134 -67.94 5.36 -39.62
N SER A 135 -67.89 6.69 -39.50
CA SER A 135 -66.84 7.50 -40.12
C SER A 135 -65.47 6.98 -39.65
N TYR A 136 -64.50 6.87 -40.55
CA TYR A 136 -63.17 6.30 -40.26
C TYR A 136 -62.51 6.93 -39.02
N CYS A 137 -62.63 8.25 -38.85
CA CYS A 137 -62.16 8.97 -37.67
C CYS A 137 -62.83 8.51 -36.36
N GLN A 138 -64.16 8.34 -36.35
CA GLN A 138 -64.90 7.87 -35.18
C GLN A 138 -64.53 6.42 -34.81
N ALA A 139 -64.30 5.56 -35.81
CA ALA A 139 -63.81 4.20 -35.58
C ALA A 139 -62.42 4.22 -34.92
N LEU A 140 -61.49 5.04 -35.41
CA LEU A 140 -60.17 5.20 -34.79
C LEU A 140 -60.28 5.68 -33.33
N ILE A 141 -61.07 6.72 -33.06
CA ILE A 141 -61.23 7.27 -31.71
C ILE A 141 -61.74 6.21 -30.74
N THR A 142 -62.78 5.45 -31.13
CA THR A 142 -63.35 4.42 -30.26
C THR A 142 -62.37 3.29 -29.97
N ILE A 143 -61.57 2.88 -30.96
CA ILE A 143 -60.55 1.84 -30.77
C ILE A 143 -59.40 2.38 -29.90
N PHE A 144 -58.89 3.58 -30.14
CA PHE A 144 -57.88 4.20 -29.28
C PHE A 144 -58.36 4.36 -27.84
N GLU A 145 -59.63 4.70 -27.60
CA GLU A 145 -60.21 4.75 -26.25
C GLU A 145 -60.25 3.38 -25.57
N VAL A 146 -60.49 2.30 -26.32
CA VAL A 146 -60.42 0.92 -25.80
C VAL A 146 -58.98 0.55 -25.45
N HIS A 147 -58.01 0.84 -26.31
CA HIS A 147 -56.60 0.59 -26.02
C HIS A 147 -56.08 1.43 -24.85
N TYR A 148 -56.52 2.68 -24.73
CA TYR A 148 -56.22 3.55 -23.59
C TYR A 148 -56.73 2.95 -22.29
N LYS A 149 -57.99 2.48 -22.26
CA LYS A 149 -58.57 1.82 -21.07
C LYS A 149 -57.80 0.56 -20.68
N LYS A 150 -57.50 -0.32 -21.64
CA LYS A 150 -56.69 -1.53 -21.40
C LYS A 150 -55.32 -1.19 -20.83
N LEU A 151 -54.63 -0.19 -21.40
CA LEU A 151 -53.32 0.22 -20.91
C LEU A 151 -53.41 0.86 -19.51
N SER A 152 -54.47 1.61 -19.22
CA SER A 152 -54.73 2.17 -17.88
C SER A 152 -54.98 1.06 -16.85
N GLU A 153 -55.77 0.04 -17.17
CA GLU A 153 -56.01 -1.10 -16.27
C GLU A 153 -54.72 -1.89 -16.01
N MET A 154 -53.90 -2.12 -17.05
CA MET A 154 -52.59 -2.75 -16.87
C MET A 154 -51.65 -1.90 -16.02
N GLN A 155 -51.71 -0.58 -16.17
CA GLN A 155 -50.94 0.36 -15.37
C GLN A 155 -51.34 0.29 -13.89
N ASP A 156 -52.63 0.24 -13.59
CA ASP A 156 -53.11 0.11 -12.21
C ASP A 156 -52.65 -1.20 -11.56
N ILE A 157 -52.64 -2.30 -12.33
CA ILE A 157 -52.11 -3.59 -11.87
C ILE A 157 -50.59 -3.50 -11.62
N CYS A 158 -49.84 -2.84 -12.50
CA CYS A 158 -48.40 -2.62 -12.33
C CYS A 158 -48.12 -1.80 -11.07
N VAL A 159 -48.87 -0.72 -10.85
CA VAL A 159 -48.76 0.11 -9.63
C VAL A 159 -49.07 -0.70 -8.38
N GLN A 160 -50.14 -1.51 -8.39
CA GLN A 160 -50.49 -2.36 -7.26
C GLN A 160 -49.36 -3.35 -6.91
N LYS A 161 -48.83 -4.06 -7.92
CA LYS A 161 -47.69 -4.97 -7.72
C LYS A 161 -46.45 -4.26 -7.19
N LEU A 162 -46.14 -3.07 -7.72
CA LEU A 162 -45.03 -2.25 -7.27
C LEU A 162 -45.21 -1.88 -5.79
N THR A 163 -46.42 -1.47 -5.39
CA THR A 163 -46.71 -1.16 -3.97
C THR A 163 -46.61 -2.40 -3.08
N ASP A 164 -47.05 -3.56 -3.54
CA ASP A 164 -46.95 -4.81 -2.77
C ASP A 164 -45.50 -5.22 -2.55
N LEU A 165 -44.66 -5.15 -3.59
CA LEU A 165 -43.23 -5.45 -3.51
C LEU A 165 -42.47 -4.45 -2.62
N GLN A 166 -42.80 -3.15 -2.69
CA GLN A 166 -42.25 -2.14 -1.77
C GLN A 166 -42.68 -2.38 -0.32
N ASN A 167 -43.92 -2.81 -0.11
CA ASN A 167 -44.38 -3.20 1.22
C ASN A 167 -43.65 -4.44 1.72
N GLU A 168 -43.30 -5.40 0.85
CA GLU A 168 -42.50 -6.58 1.22
C GLU A 168 -41.03 -6.27 1.51
N GLU A 169 -40.46 -5.30 0.81
CA GLU A 169 -39.13 -4.77 1.08
C GLU A 169 -39.10 -4.12 2.47
N THR A 170 -40.01 -3.19 2.74
CA THR A 170 -40.11 -2.50 4.05
C THR A 170 -40.57 -3.41 5.21
N LYS A 171 -41.10 -4.60 4.91
CA LYS A 171 -41.41 -5.61 5.95
C LYS A 171 -40.18 -6.17 6.62
N HIS A 172 -39.01 -6.14 5.98
CA HIS A 172 -37.78 -6.73 6.52
C HIS A 172 -36.70 -5.67 6.63
N ILE A 173 -36.09 -5.52 7.81
CA ILE A 173 -34.91 -4.68 7.98
C ILE A 173 -33.70 -5.52 7.59
N THR A 174 -32.97 -5.07 6.58
CA THR A 174 -31.82 -5.78 6.01
C THR A 174 -30.51 -5.07 6.33
N SER A 175 -29.37 -5.71 6.03
CA SER A 175 -28.05 -5.10 6.13
C SER A 175 -27.90 -3.85 5.26
N ASP A 176 -28.61 -3.79 4.14
CA ASP A 176 -28.48 -2.73 3.15
C ASP A 176 -29.17 -1.44 3.64
N ASP A 177 -30.14 -1.57 4.55
CA ASP A 177 -30.79 -0.46 5.24
C ASP A 177 -29.90 0.14 6.35
N ILE A 178 -28.82 -0.53 6.73
CA ILE A 178 -27.91 -0.06 7.78
C ILE A 178 -26.91 0.92 7.18
N HIS A 179 -27.09 2.20 7.51
CA HIS A 179 -26.15 3.24 7.13
C HIS A 179 -24.98 3.32 8.12
N ILE A 180 -23.77 3.41 7.58
CA ILE A 180 -22.56 3.63 8.38
C ILE A 180 -22.51 5.10 8.78
N GLY A 181 -22.72 5.40 10.06
CA GLY A 181 -22.69 6.77 10.57
C GLY A 181 -21.29 7.35 10.76
N PHE A 182 -20.30 6.50 11.06
CA PHE A 182 -18.91 6.90 11.25
C PHE A 182 -18.01 5.70 10.91
N ASP A 183 -17.03 5.91 10.02
CA ASP A 183 -16.00 4.94 9.70
C ASP A 183 -14.64 5.65 9.78
N SER A 184 -13.77 5.17 10.67
CA SER A 184 -12.41 5.67 10.78
C SER A 184 -11.45 4.50 10.89
N THR A 185 -10.56 4.39 9.92
CA THR A 185 -9.44 3.46 9.97
C THR A 185 -8.19 4.21 10.43
N ARG A 186 -7.54 3.71 11.48
CA ARG A 186 -6.23 4.22 11.93
C ARG A 186 -5.24 3.08 11.89
N VAL A 187 -4.31 3.14 10.95
CA VAL A 187 -3.15 2.28 10.92
C VAL A 187 -2.01 3.02 11.59
N SER A 188 -1.50 2.50 12.70
CA SER A 188 -0.26 2.99 13.31
C SER A 188 0.90 2.64 12.38
N LYS A 189 1.20 3.53 11.43
CA LYS A 189 2.45 3.44 10.66
C LYS A 189 3.58 3.74 11.64
N ALA A 190 4.53 2.81 11.76
CA ALA A 190 5.77 3.06 12.50
C ALA A 190 6.35 4.38 11.98
N LYS A 191 6.64 5.31 12.89
CA LYS A 191 7.18 6.61 12.57
C LYS A 191 8.53 6.37 11.88
N LEU A 192 8.60 6.55 10.56
CA LEU A 192 9.89 6.74 9.90
C LEU A 192 10.54 7.95 10.57
N PRO A 193 11.82 7.88 10.96
CA PRO A 193 12.48 8.98 11.64
C PRO A 193 12.35 10.24 10.78
N GLU A 194 11.84 11.31 11.39
CA GLU A 194 11.79 12.63 10.77
C GLU A 194 13.24 13.04 10.45
N PRO A 195 13.55 13.49 9.22
CA PRO A 195 14.86 14.03 8.94
C PRO A 195 15.06 15.26 9.82
N VAL A 196 16.10 15.21 10.64
CA VAL A 196 16.56 16.34 11.45
C VAL A 196 16.70 17.59 10.56
N PRO A 197 16.31 18.78 11.04
CA PRO A 197 16.40 20.00 10.26
C PRO A 197 17.88 20.32 9.99
N SER A 198 18.33 20.10 8.75
CA SER A 198 19.62 20.60 8.30
C SER A 198 19.56 22.13 8.24
N THR A 199 20.31 22.74 9.16
CA THR A 199 20.66 24.14 9.09
C THR A 199 21.32 24.44 7.75
N SER A 200 20.77 25.45 7.09
CA SER A 200 21.14 26.00 5.79
C SER A 200 22.64 26.16 5.58
N LEU A 201 23.18 25.58 4.50
CA LEU A 201 24.22 26.20 3.69
C LEU A 201 23.96 25.98 2.19
N LYS A 202 24.03 27.09 1.45
CA LYS A 202 23.78 27.22 0.01
C LYS A 202 24.87 26.51 -0.80
N GLY A 203 24.48 25.76 -1.84
CA GLY A 203 25.44 25.25 -2.83
C GLY A 203 24.79 24.58 -4.05
N LYS A 204 24.60 25.37 -5.11
CA LYS A 204 24.48 25.05 -6.56
C LYS A 204 23.83 23.72 -7.00
N GLY A 205 22.71 23.86 -7.69
CA GLY A 205 21.96 22.75 -8.29
C GLY A 205 22.60 22.09 -9.52
N LYS A 206 22.14 20.86 -9.77
CA LYS A 206 22.17 20.20 -11.06
C LYS A 206 20.89 19.37 -11.21
N GLN A 207 20.33 19.41 -12.41
CA GLN A 207 18.96 19.05 -12.75
C GLN A 207 18.64 17.56 -12.62
N VAL A 208 17.37 17.34 -12.27
CA VAL A 208 16.57 16.12 -12.38
C VAL A 208 16.55 15.59 -13.81
N GLN A 209 16.83 14.30 -14.00
CA GLN A 209 16.20 13.49 -15.04
C GLN A 209 15.69 12.20 -14.41
N GLU A 210 14.41 12.25 -14.10
CA GLU A 210 13.53 11.14 -13.75
C GLU A 210 13.15 10.44 -15.06
N ILE A 211 13.59 9.20 -15.24
CA ILE A 211 13.08 8.30 -16.29
C ILE A 211 12.34 7.19 -15.54
N GLU A 212 11.06 7.44 -15.30
CA GLU A 212 10.11 6.40 -14.91
C GLU A 212 9.87 5.46 -16.10
N VAL A 213 10.18 4.17 -15.93
CA VAL A 213 9.70 3.13 -16.84
C VAL A 213 8.60 2.35 -16.12
N LEU A 214 7.35 2.67 -16.46
CA LEU A 214 6.14 1.99 -16.00
C LEU A 214 5.76 0.82 -16.93
N ASN A 215 5.55 -0.36 -16.33
CA ASN A 215 4.88 -1.56 -16.84
C ASN A 215 5.45 -2.33 -18.05
N SER A 216 5.85 -3.58 -17.80
CA SER A 216 5.62 -4.70 -18.74
C SER A 216 4.77 -5.79 -18.04
N PRO A 217 3.54 -6.07 -18.52
CA PRO A 217 2.82 -7.27 -18.13
C PRO A 217 3.20 -8.38 -19.10
N SER A 218 3.58 -9.56 -18.59
CA SER A 218 3.13 -10.86 -19.13
C SER A 218 3.73 -12.02 -18.35
N VAL A 219 2.79 -12.82 -17.85
CA VAL A 219 2.88 -14.23 -17.48
C VAL A 219 3.66 -15.06 -18.53
N SER A 220 4.46 -16.03 -18.08
CA SER A 220 4.19 -17.47 -18.27
C SER A 220 5.43 -18.35 -18.02
N SER A 221 5.16 -19.44 -17.29
CA SER A 221 5.68 -20.80 -17.45
C SER A 221 7.13 -21.17 -17.09
N SER A 222 7.18 -22.04 -16.06
CA SER A 222 7.95 -23.31 -15.96
C SER A 222 9.03 -23.29 -14.88
N GLU A 223 9.32 -24.35 -14.15
CA GLU A 223 8.72 -25.67 -13.94
C GLU A 223 9.28 -26.18 -12.61
N ASN A 224 8.52 -27.06 -11.97
CA ASN A 224 8.88 -27.75 -10.74
C ASN A 224 9.91 -28.85 -11.04
N LYS A 225 11.11 -28.79 -10.45
CA LYS A 225 11.97 -29.97 -10.20
C LYS A 225 12.70 -29.80 -8.88
N GLN A 226 12.36 -30.70 -7.96
CA GLN A 226 12.86 -30.82 -6.61
C GLN A 226 13.50 -32.21 -6.51
N SER A 227 14.81 -32.27 -6.29
CA SER A 227 15.48 -33.38 -5.59
C SER A 227 16.99 -33.10 -5.44
N GLU A 228 17.42 -33.23 -4.18
CA GLU A 228 18.73 -33.68 -3.69
C GLU A 228 19.89 -32.67 -3.63
N GLU A 229 20.27 -32.36 -2.38
CA GLU A 229 21.65 -32.00 -1.99
C GLU A 229 22.63 -33.12 -2.42
N PRO A 230 23.92 -32.81 -2.62
CA PRO A 230 24.81 -32.86 -1.46
C PRO A 230 25.97 -31.85 -1.48
N ASP A 231 26.49 -31.60 -0.28
CA ASP A 231 27.91 -31.53 0.09
C ASP A 231 28.72 -30.24 -0.11
N ALA A 232 29.69 -30.19 0.81
CA ALA A 232 30.59 -29.18 1.28
C ALA A 232 31.52 -28.51 0.26
N GLY A 233 31.94 -27.31 0.66
CA GLY A 233 33.28 -26.80 0.40
C GLY A 233 33.41 -25.98 -0.87
N ASP A 234 33.42 -24.65 -0.71
CA ASP A 234 34.44 -23.86 -1.38
C ASP A 234 34.68 -22.57 -0.60
N GLU A 235 35.92 -22.43 -0.14
CA GLU A 235 36.48 -21.18 0.34
C GLU A 235 36.81 -20.34 -0.89
N ALA A 236 36.03 -19.28 -1.13
CA ALA A 236 36.40 -18.23 -2.06
C ALA A 236 36.93 -17.06 -1.24
N ASP A 237 38.25 -17.10 -1.09
CA ASP A 237 39.16 -15.97 -0.97
C ASP A 237 38.67 -14.78 -1.82
N ASP A 238 38.24 -13.71 -1.15
CA ASP A 238 37.95 -12.41 -1.78
C ASP A 238 38.78 -11.37 -1.03
N GLU A 239 40.08 -11.33 -1.38
CA GLU A 239 40.97 -10.23 -1.11
C GLU A 239 40.38 -8.94 -1.71
N ARG A 240 39.60 -8.21 -0.91
CA ARG A 240 39.26 -6.83 -1.23
C ARG A 240 40.47 -5.96 -1.03
N GLU A 241 41.14 -5.71 -2.16
CA GLU A 241 42.14 -4.67 -2.32
C GLU A 241 41.68 -3.36 -1.67
N ALA A 242 42.49 -2.89 -0.74
CA ALA A 242 42.42 -1.55 -0.19
C ALA A 242 42.69 -0.54 -1.32
N SER A 243 41.61 -0.04 -1.93
CA SER A 243 41.65 1.20 -2.67
C SER A 243 41.89 2.32 -1.66
N GLY A 244 43.15 2.74 -1.56
CA GLY A 244 43.52 3.95 -0.84
C GLY A 244 42.90 5.16 -1.51
N GLU A 245 42.06 5.86 -0.77
CA GLU A 245 41.76 7.28 -0.88
C GLU A 245 41.04 7.65 0.45
N ASP A 246 41.65 8.61 1.16
CA ASP A 246 41.22 9.31 2.37
C ASP A 246 41.33 8.56 3.73
N GLU A 247 42.50 8.78 4.35
CA GLU A 247 42.77 8.58 5.78
C GLU A 247 41.87 9.53 6.63
N ASP A 248 41.32 8.96 7.71
CA ASP A 248 40.68 9.64 8.86
C ASP A 248 39.22 10.10 8.72
N GLU A 249 38.32 9.27 8.16
CA GLU A 249 36.91 9.34 8.56
C GLU A 249 36.78 8.75 9.98
N GLU A 250 37.00 9.60 10.99
CA GLU A 250 36.92 9.26 12.42
C GLU A 250 35.54 8.63 12.72
N TYR A 251 35.47 7.30 12.72
CA TYR A 251 34.24 6.54 12.95
C TYR A 251 33.78 6.72 14.40
N LYS A 252 33.05 7.80 14.65
CA LYS A 252 32.53 8.15 15.97
C LYS A 252 31.32 7.29 16.27
N ILE A 253 31.51 6.37 17.20
CA ILE A 253 30.43 5.59 17.81
C ILE A 253 29.33 6.53 18.30
N SER A 254 28.07 6.17 18.05
CA SER A 254 26.93 6.89 18.61
C SER A 254 26.96 6.78 20.15
N PRO A 255 26.59 7.84 20.90
CA PRO A 255 26.53 7.78 22.36
C PRO A 255 25.65 6.61 22.88
N MET A 256 24.62 6.22 22.11
CA MET A 256 23.77 5.08 22.44
C MET A 256 24.49 3.73 22.27
N ALA A 257 25.37 3.61 21.28
CA ALA A 257 26.15 2.41 21.06
C ALA A 257 27.25 2.22 22.11
N GLU A 258 27.84 3.32 22.61
CA GLU A 258 28.77 3.27 23.74
C GLU A 258 28.08 2.75 25.02
N GLU A 259 26.88 3.23 25.32
CA GLU A 259 26.07 2.75 26.46
C GLU A 259 25.74 1.24 26.32
N PHE A 260 25.38 0.80 25.12
CA PHE A 260 25.10 -0.61 24.85
C PHE A 260 26.35 -1.49 24.96
N ALA A 261 27.49 -1.02 24.46
CA ALA A 261 28.76 -1.75 24.53
C ALA A 261 29.32 -1.83 25.97
N ALA A 262 28.91 -0.92 26.85
CA ALA A 262 29.23 -0.96 28.26
C ALA A 262 28.45 -2.05 29.05
N ILE A 263 27.35 -2.59 28.52
CA ILE A 263 26.54 -3.62 29.18
C ILE A 263 27.37 -4.88 29.44
N ARG A 264 27.24 -5.45 30.65
CA ARG A 264 27.98 -6.63 31.09
C ARG A 264 27.73 -7.84 30.17
N MET A 265 28.79 -8.56 29.81
CA MET A 265 28.69 -9.83 29.08
C MET A 265 27.78 -10.82 29.84
N GLY A 266 26.84 -11.42 29.12
CA GLY A 266 25.87 -12.39 29.64
C GLY A 266 24.58 -11.79 30.23
N ASP A 267 24.49 -10.47 30.41
CA ASP A 267 23.26 -9.81 30.88
C ASP A 267 22.26 -9.61 29.71
N TYR A 268 21.85 -10.69 29.05
CA TYR A 268 21.01 -10.65 27.85
C TYR A 268 19.67 -9.92 28.05
N GLN A 269 19.12 -9.96 29.27
CA GLN A 269 17.90 -9.23 29.62
C GLN A 269 18.08 -7.71 29.51
N LYS A 270 19.23 -7.18 29.96
CA LYS A 270 19.53 -5.75 29.85
C LYS A 270 19.77 -5.34 28.41
N CYS A 271 20.46 -6.17 27.63
CA CYS A 271 20.65 -5.93 26.21
C CYS A 271 19.30 -5.88 25.46
N LEU A 272 18.39 -6.81 25.75
CA LEU A 272 17.05 -6.83 25.14
C LEU A 272 16.22 -5.61 25.55
N GLU A 273 16.24 -5.22 26.83
CA GLU A 273 15.53 -4.02 27.29
C GLU A 273 16.08 -2.75 26.63
N PHE A 274 17.40 -2.66 26.46
CA PHE A 274 18.05 -1.53 25.81
C PHE A 274 17.67 -1.45 24.33
N ILE A 275 17.75 -2.55 23.58
CA ILE A 275 17.34 -2.61 22.17
C ILE A 275 15.85 -2.30 22.02
N GLY A 276 15.00 -2.76 22.96
CA GLY A 276 13.58 -2.43 22.97
C GLY A 276 13.28 -0.93 23.13
N LYS A 277 14.12 -0.20 23.89
CA LYS A 277 14.04 1.26 24.04
C LYS A 277 14.66 2.01 22.86
N HIS A 278 15.68 1.43 22.23
CA HIS A 278 16.44 2.02 21.14
C HIS A 278 16.51 1.08 19.92
N PRO A 279 15.41 0.89 19.15
CA PRO A 279 15.42 -0.05 18.02
C PRO A 279 16.42 0.30 16.91
N HIS A 280 16.79 1.58 16.78
CA HIS A 280 17.71 2.07 15.77
C HIS A 280 19.17 1.61 15.98
N ILE A 281 19.53 1.10 17.16
CA ILE A 281 20.87 0.58 17.43
C ILE A 281 21.18 -0.71 16.67
N VAL A 282 20.15 -1.43 16.19
CA VAL A 282 20.32 -2.65 15.39
C VAL A 282 20.60 -2.26 13.95
N SER A 283 21.81 -1.73 13.73
CA SER A 283 22.37 -1.38 12.43
C SER A 283 23.76 -2.02 12.29
N GLU A 284 24.17 -2.32 11.07
CA GLU A 284 25.54 -2.81 10.80
C GLU A 284 26.58 -1.75 11.16
N GLU A 285 26.27 -0.48 10.90
CA GLU A 285 27.11 0.67 11.25
C GLU A 285 27.43 0.73 12.76
N GLU A 286 26.40 0.63 13.61
CA GLU A 286 26.59 0.70 15.06
C GLU A 286 27.36 -0.53 15.59
N ALA A 287 27.19 -1.71 14.96
CA ALA A 287 27.96 -2.89 15.31
C ALA A 287 29.45 -2.73 14.95
N ASP A 288 29.75 -2.20 13.77
CA ASP A 288 31.11 -1.95 13.30
C ASP A 288 31.80 -0.87 14.14
N GLY A 289 31.08 0.18 14.56
CA GLY A 289 31.59 1.19 15.48
C GLY A 289 31.98 0.64 16.85
N ILE A 290 31.18 -0.28 17.39
CA ILE A 290 31.53 -0.97 18.64
C ILE A 290 32.76 -1.87 18.45
N LEU A 291 32.93 -2.52 17.30
CA LEU A 291 34.12 -3.31 16.99
C LEU A 291 35.38 -2.44 16.88
N PHE A 292 35.27 -1.26 16.27
CA PHE A 292 36.36 -0.29 16.22
C PHE A 292 36.77 0.18 17.63
N GLU A 293 35.78 0.48 18.48
CA GLU A 293 36.06 0.84 19.88
C GLU A 293 36.67 -0.34 20.67
N ALA A 294 36.28 -1.58 20.35
CA ALA A 294 36.89 -2.78 20.92
C ALA A 294 38.37 -2.89 20.55
N PHE A 295 38.73 -2.59 19.30
CA PHE A 295 40.11 -2.53 18.84
C PHE A 295 40.92 -1.47 19.61
N GLY A 296 40.39 -0.25 19.73
CA GLY A 296 41.02 0.80 20.53
C GLY A 296 41.21 0.42 22.01
N LYS A 297 40.23 -0.28 22.61
CA LYS A 297 40.33 -0.79 23.99
C LYS A 297 41.36 -1.90 24.15
N GLU A 298 41.55 -2.74 23.15
CA GLU A 298 42.59 -3.79 23.13
C GLU A 298 43.99 -3.16 23.03
N MET A 299 44.18 -2.17 22.15
CA MET A 299 45.41 -1.38 22.03
C MET A 299 45.77 -0.67 23.35
N ALA A 300 44.76 -0.18 24.08
CA ALA A 300 44.93 0.44 25.39
C ALA A 300 45.17 -0.57 26.55
N GLY A 301 45.31 -1.87 26.25
CA GLY A 301 45.53 -2.93 27.24
C GLY A 301 44.31 -3.31 28.08
N LYS A 302 43.11 -2.85 27.72
CA LYS A 302 41.84 -3.14 28.42
C LYS A 302 41.15 -4.36 27.84
N HIS A 303 41.81 -5.52 27.89
CA HIS A 303 41.37 -6.78 27.28
C HIS A 303 39.94 -7.22 27.66
N THR A 304 39.58 -7.09 28.94
CA THR A 304 38.25 -7.48 29.43
C THR A 304 37.15 -6.57 28.91
N ALA A 305 37.46 -5.29 28.71
CA ALA A 305 36.56 -4.35 28.08
C ALA A 305 36.45 -4.66 26.58
N ALA A 306 37.56 -4.83 25.86
CA ALA A 306 37.55 -5.17 24.44
C ALA A 306 36.68 -6.40 24.15
N LYS A 307 36.88 -7.51 24.87
CA LYS A 307 36.06 -8.74 24.71
C LYS A 307 34.56 -8.49 24.95
N ARG A 308 34.21 -7.58 25.87
CA ARG A 308 32.80 -7.17 26.10
C ARG A 308 32.21 -6.39 24.93
N HIS A 309 32.99 -5.51 24.32
CA HIS A 309 32.53 -4.72 23.18
C HIS A 309 32.33 -5.63 21.96
N VAL A 310 33.28 -6.54 21.71
CA VAL A 310 33.14 -7.60 20.69
C VAL A 310 31.87 -8.43 20.91
N HIS A 311 31.65 -8.90 22.15
CA HIS A 311 30.44 -9.65 22.49
C HIS A 311 29.16 -8.88 22.14
N ASN A 312 29.07 -7.62 22.57
CA ASN A 312 27.87 -6.81 22.35
C ASN A 312 27.70 -6.40 20.88
N ALA A 313 28.78 -6.11 20.14
CA ALA A 313 28.73 -5.87 18.71
C ALA A 313 28.15 -7.06 17.93
N LEU A 314 28.63 -8.27 18.25
CA LEU A 314 28.10 -9.48 17.61
C LEU A 314 26.64 -9.74 17.96
N LEU A 315 26.15 -9.37 19.16
CA LEU A 315 24.71 -9.45 19.45
C LEU A 315 23.88 -8.61 18.47
N LEU A 316 24.35 -7.39 18.14
CA LEU A 316 23.67 -6.53 17.17
C LEU A 316 23.76 -7.12 15.76
N GLN A 317 24.95 -7.54 15.33
CA GLN A 317 25.17 -8.11 13.99
C GLN A 317 24.30 -9.35 13.75
N TYR A 318 24.23 -10.26 14.72
CA TYR A 318 23.35 -11.43 14.65
C TYR A 318 21.88 -11.03 14.63
N SER A 319 21.48 -10.05 15.42
CA SER A 319 20.09 -9.58 15.45
C SER A 319 19.65 -8.89 14.16
N ALA A 320 20.55 -8.17 13.48
CA ALA A 320 20.31 -7.51 12.19
C ALA A 320 20.16 -8.53 11.05
N ARG A 321 21.03 -9.56 11.01
CA ARG A 321 21.01 -10.62 9.99
C ARG A 321 19.72 -11.46 9.98
N LEU A 322 19.01 -11.54 11.11
CA LEU A 322 17.78 -12.35 11.23
C LEU A 322 16.49 -11.60 10.79
N GLY A 323 16.59 -10.34 10.32
CA GLY A 323 15.46 -9.58 9.76
C GLY A 323 14.59 -8.86 10.80
N GLN A 324 13.36 -8.49 10.42
CA GLN A 324 12.50 -7.56 11.18
C GLN A 324 12.16 -8.02 12.62
N ASP A 325 12.05 -9.33 12.87
CA ASP A 325 11.87 -9.92 14.21
C ASP A 325 13.17 -10.56 14.76
N GLY A 326 14.31 -10.26 14.15
CA GLY A 326 15.57 -10.95 14.37
C GLY A 326 16.10 -10.85 15.79
N VAL A 327 15.94 -9.68 16.43
CA VAL A 327 16.27 -9.47 17.85
C VAL A 327 15.55 -10.48 18.74
N THR A 328 14.22 -10.56 18.65
CA THR A 328 13.42 -11.44 19.51
C THR A 328 13.75 -12.91 19.28
N VAL A 329 13.94 -13.31 18.02
CA VAL A 329 14.27 -14.69 17.65
C VAL A 329 15.66 -15.08 18.16
N PHE A 330 16.65 -14.21 17.95
CA PHE A 330 18.03 -14.45 18.37
C PHE A 330 18.15 -14.53 19.90
N PHE A 331 17.63 -13.53 20.62
CA PHE A 331 17.68 -13.50 22.08
C PHE A 331 16.93 -14.69 22.70
N ARG A 332 15.80 -15.11 22.13
CA ARG A 332 15.09 -16.33 22.56
C ARG A 332 15.98 -17.57 22.42
N LYS A 333 16.69 -17.71 21.31
CA LYS A 333 17.58 -18.86 21.04
C LYS A 333 18.76 -18.90 22.02
N ILE A 334 19.43 -17.78 22.28
CA ILE A 334 20.60 -17.75 23.19
C ILE A 334 20.21 -17.81 24.68
N MET A 335 19.01 -17.36 25.05
CA MET A 335 18.52 -17.43 26.44
C MET A 335 17.88 -18.78 26.79
N THR A 336 17.58 -19.62 25.80
CA THR A 336 17.02 -20.96 26.04
C THR A 336 18.13 -21.90 26.54
N PRO A 337 17.99 -22.50 27.74
CA PRO A 337 19.02 -23.40 28.28
C PRO A 337 19.16 -24.64 27.40
N GLY A 338 20.40 -24.94 26.98
CA GLY A 338 20.73 -26.12 26.16
C GLY A 338 20.56 -25.93 24.65
N HIS A 339 20.29 -24.71 24.16
CA HIS A 339 20.23 -24.44 22.74
C HIS A 339 21.64 -24.32 22.12
N PRO A 340 21.95 -24.96 20.98
CA PRO A 340 23.28 -24.91 20.34
C PRO A 340 23.77 -23.50 19.97
N SER A 341 22.84 -22.58 19.69
CA SER A 341 23.18 -21.21 19.26
C SER A 341 24.01 -20.41 20.25
N LEU A 342 23.87 -20.64 21.57
CA LEU A 342 24.71 -19.94 22.54
C LEU A 342 26.17 -20.39 22.42
N GLY A 343 26.40 -21.69 22.18
CA GLY A 343 27.73 -22.25 21.99
C GLY A 343 28.40 -21.70 20.73
N ALA A 344 27.69 -21.72 19.60
CA ALA A 344 28.17 -21.16 18.33
C ALA A 344 28.47 -19.66 18.45
N PHE A 345 27.55 -18.89 19.04
CA PHE A 345 27.76 -17.47 19.28
C PHE A 345 29.01 -17.17 20.12
N MET A 346 29.22 -17.91 21.22
CA MET A 346 30.40 -17.70 22.06
C MET A 346 31.71 -18.10 21.36
N GLN A 347 31.68 -19.09 20.47
CA GLN A 347 32.83 -19.44 19.63
C GLN A 347 33.18 -18.30 18.69
N ASP A 348 32.19 -17.66 18.06
CA ASP A 348 32.42 -16.52 17.17
C ASP A 348 32.95 -15.29 17.92
N VAL A 349 32.44 -15.03 19.13
CA VAL A 349 32.96 -13.97 20.02
C VAL A 349 34.43 -14.22 20.35
N GLU A 350 34.82 -15.47 20.58
CA GLU A 350 36.19 -15.83 20.88
C GLU A 350 37.10 -15.72 19.65
N TYR A 351 36.62 -16.19 18.50
CA TYR A 351 37.33 -16.08 17.23
C TYR A 351 37.60 -14.61 16.85
N THR A 352 36.55 -13.79 16.83
CA THR A 352 36.65 -12.35 16.50
C THR A 352 37.51 -11.59 17.49
N TYR A 353 37.40 -11.88 18.79
CA TYR A 353 38.27 -11.27 19.79
C TYR A 353 39.75 -11.66 19.61
N ASN A 354 40.04 -12.93 19.31
CA ASN A 354 41.42 -13.37 19.05
C ASN A 354 41.99 -12.69 17.81
N HIS A 355 41.20 -12.53 16.75
CA HIS A 355 41.61 -11.80 15.55
C HIS A 355 41.94 -10.33 15.86
N ILE A 356 41.06 -9.64 16.60
CA ILE A 356 41.31 -8.25 17.05
C ILE A 356 42.58 -8.17 17.89
N LYS A 357 42.82 -9.13 18.77
CA LYS A 357 44.01 -9.19 19.62
C LYS A 357 45.30 -9.41 18.83
N GLU A 358 45.30 -10.32 17.86
CA GLU A 358 46.44 -10.56 16.97
C GLU A 358 46.75 -9.32 16.13
N ARG A 359 45.72 -8.73 15.51
CA ARG A 359 45.86 -7.50 14.72
C ARG A 359 46.36 -6.32 15.56
N SER A 360 45.82 -6.16 16.78
CA SER A 360 46.27 -5.12 17.72
C SER A 360 47.74 -5.29 18.10
N LYS A 361 48.19 -6.54 18.28
CA LYS A 361 49.59 -6.84 18.60
C LYS A 361 50.53 -6.48 17.45
N VAL A 362 50.18 -6.86 16.22
CA VAL A 362 50.96 -6.52 15.02
C VAL A 362 51.07 -4.99 14.88
N LEU A 363 49.94 -4.28 15.04
CA LEU A 363 49.93 -2.81 14.90
C LEU A 363 50.75 -2.10 16.00
N LEU A 364 50.77 -2.63 17.23
CA LEU A 364 51.65 -2.14 18.29
C LEU A 364 53.13 -2.40 18.00
N GLU A 365 53.46 -3.50 17.34
CA GLU A 365 54.84 -3.81 16.91
C GLU A 365 55.27 -2.89 15.76
N GLU A 366 54.39 -2.64 14.78
CA GLU A 366 54.63 -1.70 13.68
C GLU A 366 54.76 -0.24 14.16
N GLN A 367 53.93 0.19 15.14
CA GLN A 367 54.06 1.53 15.72
C GLN A 367 55.39 1.69 16.46
N LYS A 368 55.86 0.64 17.14
CA LYS A 368 57.18 0.65 17.80
C LYS A 368 58.30 0.71 16.77
N SER A 369 58.28 -0.12 15.72
CA SER A 369 59.32 -0.09 14.69
C SER A 369 59.36 1.24 13.93
N LYS A 370 58.19 1.85 13.63
CA LYS A 370 58.12 3.20 13.04
C LYS A 370 58.68 4.28 13.97
N THR A 371 58.45 4.16 15.27
CA THR A 371 59.02 5.11 16.25
C THR A 371 60.55 4.94 16.33
N GLU A 372 61.05 3.71 16.30
CA GLU A 372 62.49 3.40 16.27
C GLU A 372 63.17 3.89 14.98
N GLU A 373 62.52 3.77 13.81
CA GLU A 373 63.01 4.33 12.54
C GLU A 373 63.06 5.86 12.56
N VAL A 374 62.07 6.54 13.16
CA VAL A 374 62.09 8.00 13.33
C VAL A 374 63.18 8.43 14.33
N GLU A 375 63.39 7.69 15.41
CA GLU A 375 64.49 7.94 16.36
C GLU A 375 65.88 7.68 15.75
N GLU A 376 66.04 6.72 14.83
CA GLU A 376 67.27 6.53 14.05
C GLU A 376 67.53 7.69 13.07
N ILE A 377 66.48 8.26 12.46
CA ILE A 377 66.59 9.43 11.57
C ILE A 377 66.98 10.69 12.37
N VAL A 378 66.46 10.89 13.58
CA VAL A 378 66.82 12.03 14.46
C VAL A 378 68.24 11.89 15.02
N ASN A 379 68.75 10.68 15.26
CA ASN A 379 70.14 10.48 15.69
C ASN A 379 71.20 10.68 14.59
N LEU A 380 70.81 10.78 13.31
CA LEU A 380 71.69 11.23 12.22
C LEU A 380 71.89 12.76 12.20
N GLU A 381 71.16 13.52 13.03
CA GLU A 381 71.20 14.98 13.12
C GLU A 381 72.29 15.53 14.08
N GLU A 382 73.00 14.66 14.81
CA GLU A 382 74.20 15.03 15.60
C GLU A 382 75.51 14.81 14.82
N LEU A 383 75.58 15.28 13.57
CA LEU A 383 76.87 15.36 12.85
C LEU A 383 77.70 16.52 13.41
N SER A 384 78.98 16.24 13.65
CA SER A 384 79.89 17.17 14.31
C SER A 384 80.15 18.41 13.43
N GLU A 385 80.43 19.58 14.03
CA GLU A 385 80.67 20.86 13.32
C GLU A 385 81.73 20.79 12.19
N LYS A 386 82.52 19.71 12.13
CA LYS A 386 83.52 19.45 11.09
C LYS A 386 82.90 18.95 9.78
N GLU A 387 81.82 18.18 9.83
CA GLU A 387 81.18 17.59 8.64
C GLU A 387 80.27 18.60 7.92
N LEU A 388 79.73 19.56 8.67
CA LEU A 388 78.98 20.70 8.12
C LEU A 388 79.85 21.64 7.27
N ALA A 389 81.16 21.74 7.57
CA ALA A 389 82.09 22.56 6.80
C ALA A 389 82.44 21.94 5.43
N ASP A 390 82.42 20.62 5.30
CA ASP A 390 82.74 19.90 4.06
C ASP A 390 81.60 19.96 3.03
N LEU A 391 80.36 20.18 3.48
CA LEU A 391 79.18 20.32 2.61
C LEU A 391 78.92 21.76 2.14
N GLY A 392 79.76 22.73 2.55
CA GLY A 392 79.71 24.11 2.08
C GLY A 392 78.48 24.92 2.52
N LEU A 393 77.70 24.41 3.48
CA LEU A 393 76.58 25.14 4.08
C LEU A 393 77.06 25.94 5.29
N THR A 394 76.61 27.19 5.37
CA THR A 394 76.97 28.07 6.49
C THR A 394 75.94 28.00 7.60
N LYS A 395 76.32 28.39 8.83
CA LYS A 395 75.38 28.46 9.96
C LYS A 395 74.17 29.37 9.66
N GLU A 396 74.35 30.36 8.79
CA GLU A 396 73.29 31.28 8.35
C GLU A 396 72.25 30.58 7.45
N ASP A 397 72.65 29.62 6.63
CA ASP A 397 71.72 28.84 5.78
C ASP A 397 70.81 27.95 6.63
N ILE A 398 71.35 27.41 7.72
CA ILE A 398 70.62 26.58 8.68
C ILE A 398 69.65 27.43 9.51
N GLU A 399 70.06 28.63 9.93
CA GLU A 399 69.16 29.57 10.62
C GLU A 399 68.02 30.03 9.71
N ARG A 400 68.29 30.22 8.42
CA ARG A 400 67.26 30.58 7.43
C ARG A 400 66.24 29.46 7.25
N PHE A 401 66.70 28.22 7.17
CA PHE A 401 65.82 27.05 7.10
C PHE A 401 64.97 26.89 8.38
N LYS A 402 65.56 27.15 9.56
CA LYS A 402 64.82 27.16 10.82
C LYS A 402 63.76 28.25 10.88
N SER A 403 64.03 29.44 10.33
CA SER A 403 63.02 30.49 10.25
C SER A 403 61.87 30.14 9.30
N GLU A 404 62.15 29.49 8.17
CA GLU A 404 61.10 29.05 7.23
C GLU A 404 60.25 27.89 7.77
N GLN A 405 60.81 27.04 8.63
CA GLN A 405 60.04 26.00 9.33
C GLN A 405 59.09 26.60 10.36
N VAL A 406 59.57 27.56 11.16
CA VAL A 406 58.72 28.25 12.15
C VAL A 406 57.60 29.06 11.49
N GLU A 407 57.83 29.65 10.31
CA GLU A 407 56.76 30.30 9.53
C GLU A 407 55.72 29.30 9.00
N ARG A 408 56.15 28.12 8.52
CA ARG A 408 55.22 27.07 8.07
C ARG A 408 54.37 26.52 9.20
N ASP A 409 54.97 26.25 10.35
CA ASP A 409 54.24 25.77 11.53
C ASP A 409 53.24 26.82 12.05
N ALA A 410 53.55 28.11 11.91
CA ALA A 410 52.65 29.21 12.26
C ALA A 410 51.49 29.34 11.26
N GLU A 411 51.72 29.15 9.97
CA GLU A 411 50.66 29.13 8.95
C GLU A 411 49.71 27.94 9.13
N GLU A 412 50.25 26.76 9.45
CA GLU A 412 49.49 25.54 9.70
C GLU A 412 48.64 25.66 10.99
N SER A 413 49.20 26.29 12.03
CA SER A 413 48.48 26.62 13.26
C SER A 413 47.36 27.63 13.04
N ALA A 414 47.56 28.64 12.18
CA ALA A 414 46.54 29.63 11.83
C ALA A 414 45.40 29.03 10.99
N LEU A 415 45.71 28.06 10.12
CA LEU A 415 44.70 27.29 9.37
C LEU A 415 43.82 26.45 10.30
N LEU A 416 44.41 25.85 11.34
CA LEU A 416 43.70 25.08 12.36
C LEU A 416 42.77 25.95 13.23
N GLU A 417 43.14 27.19 13.53
CA GLU A 417 42.29 28.13 14.27
C GLU A 417 41.16 28.73 13.43
N SER A 418 41.30 28.84 12.10
CA SER A 418 40.22 29.33 11.23
C SER A 418 39.13 28.28 10.93
N SER A 419 39.39 27.02 11.27
CA SER A 419 38.49 25.87 11.07
C SER A 419 37.69 25.49 12.34
N LYS A 420 37.84 26.25 13.44
CA LYS A 420 36.99 26.19 14.65
C LYS A 420 36.03 27.37 14.69
#